data_AF-A0A1H8AR33-F1
#
_entry.id   AF-A0A1H8AR33-F1
#
_cell.length_a   1.000
_cell.length_b   1.000
_cell.length_c   1.000
_cell.angle_alpha   90.00
_cell.angle_beta   90.00
_cell.angle_gamma   90.00
#
_symmetry.space_group_name_H-M   'P 1'
#
loop_
_entity.id
_entity.type
_entity.pdbx_description
1 polymer ?
#
loop_
_entity_poly.entity_id
_entity_poly.type
_entity_poly.pdbx_seq_one_letter_code
_entity_poly.pdbx_strand_id
1 'polypeptide(L)'
;MIRIKRETSYPDRLRDYKVIVDEKEVGSLGSGGTLETSISPGFHTLYLKIDWCTSNKIEFEVQEEETLEFTCGGLSGLKFLAVWWFITFGRHRYLWIKQITT
;
A
#
# COMPACT_ATOMS: atom_id res chain seq x y z
N MET A 1 4.50 -15.19 -4.91
CA MET A 1 3.25 -14.39 -5.02
C MET A 1 3.21 -13.38 -3.88
N ILE A 2 2.55 -12.25 -4.07
CA ILE A 2 2.19 -11.36 -2.95
C ILE A 2 0.68 -11.18 -2.85
N ARG A 3 0.20 -11.00 -1.61
CA ARG A 3 -1.18 -10.70 -1.28
C ARG A 3 -1.24 -9.46 -0.41
N ILE A 4 -1.99 -8.45 -0.85
CA ILE A 4 -2.11 -7.18 -0.14
C ILE A 4 -3.57 -6.96 0.23
N LYS A 5 -3.85 -6.81 1.52
CA LYS A 5 -5.17 -6.48 2.04
C LYS A 5 -5.23 -5.03 2.48
N ARG A 6 -6.26 -4.30 2.04
CA ARG A 6 -6.52 -2.92 2.46
C ARG A 6 -7.52 -2.88 3.60
N GLU A 7 -7.17 -2.19 4.68
CA GLU A 7 -8.11 -1.88 5.76
C GLU A 7 -9.19 -0.89 5.31
N THR A 8 -10.41 -1.08 5.81
CA THR A 8 -11.52 -0.16 5.56
C THR A 8 -11.32 1.12 6.36
N SER A 9 -11.27 2.26 5.67
CA SER A 9 -11.21 3.59 6.29
C SER A 9 -12.17 4.55 5.58
N TYR A 10 -12.65 5.57 6.31
CA TYR A 10 -13.61 6.54 5.79
C TYR A 10 -13.00 7.58 4.83
N PRO A 11 -11.83 8.20 5.13
CA PRO A 11 -11.29 9.31 4.33
C PRO A 11 -11.07 8.96 2.86
N ASP A 12 -10.60 7.75 2.58
CA ASP A 12 -10.18 7.32 1.25
C ASP A 12 -11.13 6.27 0.65
N ARG A 13 -12.35 6.11 1.18
CA ARG A 13 -13.27 5.01 0.81
C ARG A 13 -13.63 4.98 -0.68
N LEU A 14 -13.70 6.15 -1.32
CA LEU A 14 -14.06 6.32 -2.73
C LEU A 14 -12.84 6.34 -3.68
N ARG A 15 -11.64 6.09 -3.15
CA ARG A 15 -10.38 6.17 -3.89
C ARG A 15 -9.66 4.85 -3.82
N ASP A 16 -9.19 4.37 -4.96
CA ASP A 16 -8.34 3.18 -5.00
C ASP A 16 -6.90 3.54 -4.71
N TYR A 17 -6.20 2.65 -4.02
CA TYR A 17 -4.75 2.74 -3.87
C TYR A 17 -4.09 2.01 -5.03
N LYS A 18 -3.22 2.69 -5.77
CA LYS A 18 -2.36 2.06 -6.78
C LYS A 18 -1.26 1.30 -6.06
N VAL A 19 -1.05 0.04 -6.46
CA VAL A 19 0.00 -0.82 -5.94
C VAL A 19 1.19 -0.74 -6.89
N ILE A 20 2.33 -0.31 -6.37
CA ILE A 20 3.55 -0.12 -7.15
C ILE A 20 4.60 -1.14 -6.71
N VAL A 21 5.07 -1.94 -7.64
CA VAL A 21 6.19 -2.88 -7.48
C VAL A 21 7.29 -2.49 -8.45
N ASP A 22 8.50 -2.25 -7.96
CA ASP A 22 9.66 -1.83 -8.77
C ASP A 22 9.35 -0.67 -9.72
N GLU A 23 8.70 0.36 -9.17
CA GLU A 23 8.25 1.55 -9.87
C GLU A 23 7.19 1.31 -10.98
N LYS A 24 6.62 0.10 -11.06
CA LYS A 24 5.53 -0.24 -12.00
C LYS A 24 4.21 -0.48 -11.26
N GLU A 25 3.14 0.08 -11.78
CA GLU A 25 1.79 -0.17 -11.29
C GLU A 25 1.34 -1.58 -11.66
N VAL A 26 1.06 -2.42 -10.65
CA VAL A 26 0.65 -3.82 -10.82
C VAL A 26 -0.85 -4.05 -10.56
N GLY A 27 -1.55 -3.05 -10.06
CA GLY A 27 -2.99 -3.11 -9.81
C GLY A 27 -3.48 -1.99 -8.90
N SER A 28 -4.76 -2.04 -8.55
CA SER A 28 -5.41 -1.11 -7.65
C SER A 28 -6.19 -1.82 -6.54
N LEU A 29 -6.33 -1.15 -5.39
CA LEU A 29 -6.99 -1.65 -4.19
C LEU A 29 -8.11 -0.71 -3.75
N GLY A 30 -9.35 -1.14 -3.97
CA GLY A 30 -10.53 -0.50 -3.38
C GLY A 30 -10.61 -0.69 -1.87
N SER A 31 -11.46 0.09 -1.20
CA SER A 31 -11.62 0.04 0.27
C SER A 31 -12.05 -1.36 0.74
N GLY A 32 -11.33 -1.93 1.72
CA GLY A 32 -11.55 -3.31 2.19
C GLY A 32 -11.10 -4.40 1.22
N GLY A 33 -10.55 -4.03 0.06
CA GLY A 33 -10.19 -4.94 -1.02
C GLY A 33 -8.92 -5.74 -0.74
N THR A 34 -8.70 -6.76 -1.57
CA THR A 34 -7.49 -7.57 -1.59
C THR A 34 -6.97 -7.66 -3.03
N LEU A 35 -5.66 -7.52 -3.20
CA LEU A 35 -4.97 -7.70 -4.47
C LEU A 35 -3.99 -8.87 -4.32
N GLU A 36 -4.06 -9.79 -5.26
CA GLU A 36 -3.16 -10.93 -5.37
C GLU A 36 -2.44 -10.82 -6.72
N THR A 37 -1.11 -10.86 -6.71
CA THR A 37 -0.33 -10.78 -7.94
C THR A 37 0.92 -11.65 -7.88
N SER A 38 1.24 -12.26 -9.01
CA SER A 38 2.44 -13.07 -9.18
C SER A 38 3.64 -12.16 -9.40
N ILE A 39 4.70 -12.38 -8.63
CA ILE A 39 5.98 -11.69 -8.75
C ILE A 39 7.05 -12.75 -8.92
N SER A 40 8.04 -12.48 -9.77
CA SER A 40 9.23 -13.33 -9.93
C SER A 40 9.96 -13.52 -8.60
N PRO A 41 10.65 -14.65 -8.38
CA PRO A 41 11.55 -14.77 -7.25
C PRO A 41 12.66 -13.70 -7.29
N GLY A 42 13.06 -13.19 -6.12
CA GLY A 42 14.12 -12.18 -5.97
C GLY A 42 13.72 -11.00 -5.09
N PHE A 43 14.58 -9.97 -5.09
CA PHE A 43 14.39 -8.75 -4.31
C PHE A 43 13.54 -7.72 -5.06
N HIS A 44 12.55 -7.17 -4.35
CA HIS A 44 11.58 -6.24 -4.90
C HIS A 44 11.31 -5.09 -3.94
N THR A 45 10.81 -3.99 -4.50
CA THR A 45 10.30 -2.84 -3.74
C THR A 45 8.79 -2.74 -3.90
N LEU A 46 8.08 -2.46 -2.80
CA LEU A 46 6.62 -2.28 -2.79
C LEU A 46 6.25 -0.99 -2.07
N TYR A 47 5.36 -0.22 -2.69
CA TYR A 47 4.70 0.92 -2.06
C TYR A 47 3.32 1.17 -2.69
N LEU A 48 2.54 2.01 -2.04
CA LEU A 48 1.20 2.40 -2.47
C LEU A 48 1.18 3.86 -2.87
N LYS A 49 0.28 4.21 -3.79
CA LYS A 49 0.06 5.58 -4.24
C LYS A 49 -1.43 5.92 -4.29
N ILE A 50 -1.76 7.13 -3.87
CA ILE A 50 -3.06 7.76 -4.04
C ILE A 50 -2.83 9.22 -4.43
N ASP A 51 -3.38 9.66 -5.56
CA ASP A 51 -3.15 10.99 -6.11
C ASP A 51 -1.62 11.32 -6.15
N TRP A 52 -1.16 12.35 -5.44
CA TRP A 52 0.27 12.72 -5.31
C TRP A 52 0.94 12.25 -4.01
N CYS A 53 0.25 11.42 -3.23
CA CYS A 53 0.70 10.88 -1.96
C CYS A 53 1.11 9.40 -2.08
N THR A 54 2.00 8.95 -1.19
CA THR A 54 2.49 7.56 -1.15
C THR A 54 2.48 6.99 0.27
N SER A 55 2.70 5.68 0.36
CA SER A 55 3.09 5.00 1.59
C SER A 55 4.59 5.07 1.83
N ASN A 56 5.03 4.52 2.96
CA ASN A 56 6.39 4.00 3.10
C ASN A 56 6.68 2.95 2.01
N LYS A 57 7.94 2.87 1.60
CA LYS A 57 8.45 1.82 0.71
C LYS A 57 8.99 0.66 1.55
N ILE A 58 8.70 -0.56 1.13
CA ILE A 58 9.20 -1.80 1.74
C ILE A 58 10.03 -2.54 0.72
N GLU A 59 11.16 -3.08 1.17
CA GLU A 59 11.97 -4.05 0.43
C GLU A 59 11.63 -5.44 0.95
N PHE A 60 11.46 -6.39 0.05
CA PHE A 60 11.14 -7.77 0.38
C PHE A 60 11.78 -8.72 -0.64
N GLU A 61 12.01 -9.96 -0.23
CA GLU A 61 12.50 -11.04 -1.08
C GLU A 61 11.38 -12.07 -1.23
N VAL A 62 11.10 -12.50 -2.45
CA VAL A 62 10.14 -13.58 -2.73
C VAL A 62 10.92 -14.81 -3.17
N GLN A 63 10.71 -15.94 -2.51
CA GLN A 63 11.22 -17.23 -2.93
C GLN A 63 10.27 -17.93 -3.90
N GLU A 64 10.76 -18.97 -4.57
CA GLU A 64 9.93 -19.81 -5.43
C GLU A 64 8.79 -20.45 -4.63
N GLU A 65 7.58 -20.43 -5.18
CA GLU A 65 6.34 -20.92 -4.52
C GLU A 65 5.95 -20.22 -3.19
N GLU A 66 6.66 -19.17 -2.77
CA GLU A 66 6.34 -18.42 -1.56
C GLU A 66 5.15 -17.47 -1.78
N THR A 67 4.33 -17.29 -0.74
CA THR A 67 3.30 -16.23 -0.70
C THR A 67 3.55 -15.30 0.47
N LEU A 68 3.82 -14.03 0.19
CA LEU A 68 3.97 -13.00 1.21
C LEU A 68 2.68 -12.20 1.38
N GLU A 69 2.29 -12.00 2.63
CA GLU A 69 1.11 -11.21 2.97
C GLU A 69 1.47 -9.81 3.47
N PHE A 70 0.70 -8.82 3.01
CA PHE A 70 0.84 -7.42 3.39
C PHE A 70 -0.51 -6.85 3.80
N THR A 71 -0.48 -5.92 4.74
CA THR A 71 -1.63 -5.09 5.12
C THR A 71 -1.32 -3.61 4.87
N CYS A 72 -2.35 -2.85 4.51
CA CYS A 72 -2.21 -1.43 4.24
C CYS A 72 -3.43 -0.60 4.62
N GLY A 73 -3.22 0.70 4.72
CA GLY A 73 -4.27 1.66 5.03
C GLY A 73 -3.86 3.11 4.76
N GLY A 74 -4.82 4.02 4.96
CA GLY A 74 -4.61 5.46 4.84
C GLY A 74 -4.66 6.19 6.17
N LEU A 75 -4.86 7.50 6.10
CA LEU A 75 -5.14 8.31 7.28
C LEU A 75 -6.42 7.82 7.96
N SER A 76 -6.37 7.69 9.28
CA SER A 76 -7.51 7.32 10.11
C SER A 76 -7.55 8.15 11.40
N GLY A 77 -8.74 8.23 12.01
CA GLY A 77 -8.96 8.98 13.25
C GLY A 77 -8.66 10.48 13.12
N LEU A 78 -8.14 11.08 14.20
CA LEU A 78 -7.84 12.52 14.27
C LEU A 78 -6.86 13.02 13.20
N LYS A 79 -6.05 12.13 12.60
CA LYS A 79 -5.09 12.52 11.56
C LYS A 79 -5.78 13.03 10.29
N PHE A 80 -7.05 12.67 10.05
CA PHE A 80 -7.84 13.22 8.96
C PHE A 80 -8.05 14.74 9.08
N LEU A 81 -8.12 15.29 10.30
CA LEU A 81 -8.25 16.74 10.50
C LEU A 81 -7.02 17.51 10.02
N ALA A 82 -5.87 16.83 9.88
CA ALA A 82 -4.63 17.38 9.37
C ALA A 82 -4.38 17.04 7.89
N VAL A 83 -5.42 16.66 7.11
CA VAL A 83 -5.26 16.23 5.71
C VAL A 83 -4.49 17.28 4.88
N TRP A 84 -4.80 18.57 5.06
CA TRP A 84 -4.14 19.68 4.37
C TRP A 84 -2.64 19.77 4.65
N TRP A 85 -2.20 19.42 5.87
CA TRP A 85 -0.78 19.33 6.21
C TRP A 85 -0.12 18.10 5.58
N PHE A 86 -0.80 16.96 5.58
CA PHE A 86 -0.25 15.73 5.00
C PHE A 86 -0.12 15.81 3.48
N ILE A 87 -1.09 16.39 2.78
CA ILE A 87 -1.01 16.52 1.31
C ILE A 87 0.06 17.52 0.85
N THR A 88 0.48 18.46 1.72
CA THR A 88 1.49 19.48 1.41
C THR A 88 2.89 19.05 1.85
N PHE A 89 3.07 18.65 3.12
CA PHE A 89 4.38 18.34 3.71
C PHE A 89 4.60 16.85 3.98
N GLY A 90 3.53 16.08 4.22
CA GLY A 90 3.58 14.67 4.66
C GLY A 90 3.32 13.63 3.57
N ARG A 91 3.37 14.00 2.30
CA ARG A 91 2.81 13.20 1.18
C ARG A 91 3.35 11.78 1.08
N HIS A 92 4.60 11.54 1.47
CA HIS A 92 5.23 10.22 1.39
C HIS A 92 4.86 9.25 2.52
N ARG A 93 4.04 9.70 3.48
CA ARG A 93 3.62 8.94 4.66
C ARG A 93 2.12 9.05 4.90
N TYR A 94 1.37 9.43 3.87
CA TYR A 94 -0.09 9.56 3.92
C TYR A 94 -0.73 8.17 4.03
N LEU A 95 -0.24 7.24 3.21
CA LEU A 95 -0.58 5.82 3.30
C LEU A 95 0.44 5.09 4.16
N TRP A 96 0.11 3.87 4.55
CA TRP A 96 1.04 2.95 5.18
C TRP A 96 0.84 1.55 4.61
N ILE A 97 1.94 0.79 4.56
CA ILE A 97 1.96 -0.62 4.19
C ILE A 97 2.91 -1.35 5.14
N LYS A 98 2.61 -2.60 5.47
CA LYS A 98 3.39 -3.47 6.35
C LYS A 98 3.30 -4.92 5.88
N GLN A 99 4.39 -5.66 6.00
CA GLN A 99 4.38 -7.11 5.83
C GLN A 99 3.80 -7.76 7.10
N ILE A 100 2.99 -8.79 6.92
CA ILE A 100 2.49 -9.62 8.01
C ILE A 100 3.49 -10.75 8.17
N THR A 101 4.37 -10.64 9.15
CA THR A 101 5.19 -11.78 9.58
C THR A 101 4.30 -12.68 10.42
N THR A 102 4.03 -13.89 9.94
CA THR A 102 3.40 -14.95 10.74
C THR A 102 4.45 -15.59 11.64
#